data_AF-A0A447MXW9-F1
#
_entry.id   AF-A0A447MXW9-F1
#
_cell.length_a   1.000
_cell.length_b   1.000
_cell.length_c   1.000
_cell.angle_alpha   90.00
_cell.angle_beta   90.00
_cell.angle_gamma   90.00
#
_symmetry.space_group_name_H-M   'P 1'
#
loop_
_entity.id
_entity.type
_entity.pdbx_description
1 polymer ?
#
loop_
_entity_poly.entity_id
_entity_poly.type
_entity_poly.pdbx_seq_one_letter_code
_entity_poly.pdbx_strand_id
1 'polypeptide(L)'
;MSERFQNDVDPIETRDWLQAIESVIREEGVERAQYLIDQLLSEARKGGVKVAAGAGASNYINTIAVEDEPEYPGNLELERRIRSAIRWNAIMTVLRASKKDLELGGHMASFQSSATIYDVCFNHFFRARNEQDGGDLVYFQGHISPGIYARAFLEGRLTQEQMDNFRQEVHGNGLSSYPHPKLMPEFWQFPTVSMGLGPIGAIYQAKFLKYLEHRGLKDTSKQTVYAFLGDGEMDEPESKGAITIATREKLDNLVFVINCNLQRLDGPVTGNGKIVNELEGIFAGAGWNVIKVMWGGRWDELLRKDTSGKLIQLMNETVDGDYQTSNPKTALTYVSTSSVNTRKPPRWWLTGPMSRFGH
;
A
#
# COMPACT_ATOMS: atom_id res chain seq x y z
N MET A 1 -14.93 -4.25 33.54
CA MET A 1 -15.53 -4.96 32.40
C MET A 1 -16.99 -4.57 32.38
N SER A 2 -17.43 -3.73 31.44
CA SER A 2 -18.85 -3.42 31.30
C SER A 2 -19.52 -4.61 30.63
N GLU A 3 -20.50 -5.21 31.31
CA GLU A 3 -21.43 -6.16 30.71
C GLU A 3 -22.08 -5.46 29.52
N ARG A 4 -21.68 -5.80 28.30
CA ARG A 4 -22.44 -5.44 27.11
C ARG A 4 -23.75 -6.20 27.20
N PHE A 5 -24.84 -5.49 27.46
CA PHE A 5 -26.19 -6.04 27.40
C PHE A 5 -26.36 -6.81 26.08
N GLN A 6 -26.50 -8.14 26.16
CA GLN A 6 -26.80 -8.98 24.99
C GLN A 6 -28.29 -8.92 24.60
N ASN A 7 -29.13 -8.33 25.44
CA ASN A 7 -30.55 -8.12 25.16
C ASN A 7 -30.84 -6.62 25.11
N ASP A 8 -31.43 -6.19 24.00
CA ASP A 8 -31.91 -4.83 23.80
C ASP A 8 -33.02 -4.51 24.81
N VAL A 9 -32.82 -3.46 25.62
CA VAL A 9 -33.72 -3.08 26.72
C VAL A 9 -34.99 -2.43 26.19
N ASP A 10 -34.87 -1.70 25.07
CA ASP A 10 -36.01 -1.13 24.33
C ASP A 10 -35.76 -1.23 22.82
N PRO A 11 -36.24 -2.31 22.18
CA PRO A 11 -36.04 -2.51 20.75
C PRO A 11 -36.81 -1.51 19.88
N ILE A 12 -37.80 -0.79 20.42
CA ILE A 12 -38.52 0.25 19.67
C ILE A 12 -37.63 1.47 19.53
N GLU A 13 -37.08 1.96 20.65
CA GLU A 13 -36.15 3.10 20.64
C GLU A 13 -34.91 2.80 19.78
N THR A 14 -34.28 1.62 19.96
CA THR A 14 -33.12 1.22 19.17
C THR A 14 -33.44 1.19 17.67
N ARG A 15 -34.63 0.71 17.29
CA ARG A 15 -35.08 0.71 15.89
C ARG A 15 -35.26 2.12 15.35
N ASP A 16 -35.85 3.03 16.11
CA ASP A 16 -36.08 4.41 15.67
C ASP A 16 -34.74 5.15 15.43
N TRP A 17 -33.74 4.94 16.30
CA TRP A 17 -32.39 5.47 16.09
C TRP A 17 -31.71 4.89 14.84
N LEU A 18 -31.83 3.58 14.61
CA LEU A 18 -31.28 2.94 13.41
C LEU A 18 -31.96 3.47 12.13
N GLN A 19 -33.28 3.59 12.15
CA GLN A 19 -34.06 4.13 11.02
C GLN A 19 -33.74 5.61 10.75
N ALA A 20 -33.49 6.41 11.79
CA ALA A 20 -33.07 7.79 11.63
C ALA A 20 -31.76 7.89 10.84
N ILE A 21 -30.74 7.10 11.22
CA ILE A 21 -29.45 7.08 10.51
C ILE A 21 -29.62 6.56 9.08
N GLU A 22 -30.39 5.49 8.88
CA GLU A 22 -30.66 4.93 7.55
C GLU A 22 -31.37 5.96 6.63
N SER A 23 -32.33 6.71 7.16
CA SER A 23 -33.00 7.78 6.41
C SER A 23 -32.05 8.90 6.01
N VAL A 24 -31.10 9.28 6.87
CA VAL A 24 -30.09 10.29 6.54
C VAL A 24 -29.17 9.79 5.44
N ILE A 25 -28.72 8.53 5.50
CA ILE A 25 -27.88 7.94 4.45
C ILE A 25 -28.62 7.96 3.10
N ARG A 26 -29.92 7.63 3.11
CA ARG A 26 -30.75 7.59 1.91
C ARG A 26 -31.01 8.96 1.29
N GLU A 27 -31.32 9.97 2.11
CA GLU A 27 -31.77 11.28 1.64
C GLU A 27 -30.63 12.32 1.54
N GLU A 28 -29.65 12.28 2.45
CA GLU A 28 -28.56 13.26 2.56
C GLU A 28 -27.15 12.66 2.33
N GLY A 29 -27.02 11.33 2.30
CA GLY A 29 -25.77 10.63 1.96
C GLY A 29 -24.86 10.27 3.13
N VAL A 30 -23.79 9.52 2.82
CA VAL A 30 -22.88 8.91 3.81
C VAL A 30 -22.05 9.95 4.56
N GLU A 31 -21.57 11.00 3.90
CA GLU A 31 -20.76 12.06 4.53
C GLU A 31 -21.55 12.77 5.65
N ARG A 32 -22.84 13.02 5.41
CA ARG A 32 -23.74 13.63 6.39
C ARG A 32 -24.00 12.71 7.57
N ALA A 33 -24.26 11.44 7.31
CA ALA A 33 -24.47 10.44 8.35
C ALA A 33 -23.23 10.33 9.26
N GLN A 34 -22.02 10.31 8.67
CA GLN A 34 -20.77 10.31 9.43
C GLN A 34 -20.64 11.56 10.31
N TYR A 35 -20.93 12.75 9.77
CA TYR A 35 -20.92 13.99 10.56
C TYR A 35 -21.86 13.93 11.78
N LEU A 36 -23.08 13.42 11.61
CA LEU A 36 -24.04 13.28 12.72
C LEU A 36 -23.55 12.29 13.78
N ILE A 37 -22.98 11.16 13.36
CA ILE A 37 -22.38 10.18 14.28
C ILE A 37 -21.22 10.81 15.07
N ASP A 38 -20.36 11.59 14.42
CA ASP A 38 -19.25 12.28 15.08
C ASP A 38 -19.73 13.29 16.14
N GLN A 39 -20.80 14.04 15.84
CA GLN A 39 -21.45 14.93 16.81
C GLN A 39 -22.05 14.15 17.99
N LEU A 40 -22.75 13.05 17.71
CA LEU A 40 -23.38 12.20 18.73
C LEU A 40 -22.33 11.57 19.65
N LEU A 41 -21.22 11.07 19.08
CA LEU A 41 -20.08 10.56 19.84
C LEU A 41 -19.43 11.64 20.71
N SER A 42 -19.29 12.86 20.19
CA SER A 42 -18.78 14.00 20.96
C SER A 42 -19.68 14.32 22.16
N GLU A 43 -21.01 14.30 21.98
CA GLU A 43 -21.96 14.57 23.04
C GLU A 43 -22.01 13.42 24.07
N ALA A 44 -21.97 12.17 23.61
CA ALA A 44 -21.89 10.99 24.47
C ALA A 44 -20.66 11.02 25.39
N ARG A 45 -19.50 11.50 24.89
CA ARG A 45 -18.29 11.69 25.69
C ARG A 45 -18.47 12.73 26.79
N LYS A 46 -19.14 13.85 26.51
CA LYS A 46 -19.45 14.87 27.54
C LYS A 46 -20.34 14.29 28.65
N GLY A 47 -21.26 13.40 28.28
CA GLY A 47 -22.11 12.66 29.21
C GLY A 47 -21.42 11.52 29.99
N GLY A 48 -20.10 11.34 29.84
CA GLY A 48 -19.34 10.33 30.56
C GLY A 48 -19.40 8.92 29.96
N VAL A 49 -20.02 8.75 28.78
CA VAL A 49 -19.99 7.48 28.05
C VAL A 49 -18.57 7.24 27.55
N LYS A 50 -17.91 6.21 28.08
CA LYS A 50 -16.60 5.75 27.58
C LYS A 50 -16.79 4.99 26.27
N VAL A 51 -17.06 5.73 25.19
CA VAL A 51 -16.96 5.17 23.85
C VAL A 51 -15.47 5.03 23.54
N ALA A 52 -14.97 3.80 23.39
CA ALA A 52 -13.66 3.59 22.81
C ALA A 52 -13.69 4.25 21.43
N ALA A 53 -12.99 5.37 21.30
CA ALA A 53 -12.86 6.04 20.03
C ALA A 53 -12.20 5.04 19.06
N GLY A 54 -12.95 4.52 18.10
CA GLY A 54 -12.39 4.05 16.84
C GLY A 54 -11.82 5.27 16.13
N ALA A 55 -10.73 5.81 16.66
CA ALA A 55 -10.16 7.09 16.31
C ALA A 55 -9.69 7.05 14.85
N GLY A 56 -10.52 7.58 13.95
CA GLY A 56 -10.18 7.80 12.54
C GLY A 56 -10.07 6.58 11.62
N ALA A 57 -10.08 5.35 12.15
CA ALA A 57 -9.94 4.14 11.32
C ALA A 57 -11.32 3.63 10.84
N SER A 58 -11.51 3.57 9.51
CA SER A 58 -12.70 2.99 8.90
C SER A 58 -12.71 1.46 9.03
N ASN A 59 -13.81 0.79 8.67
CA ASN A 59 -13.92 -0.67 8.69
C ASN A 59 -12.73 -1.36 8.00
N TYR A 60 -12.36 -2.57 8.45
CA TYR A 60 -11.25 -3.37 7.95
C TYR A 60 -11.57 -4.05 6.61
N ILE A 61 -12.08 -3.26 5.67
CA ILE A 61 -12.46 -3.62 4.30
C ILE A 61 -11.84 -2.63 3.32
N ASN A 62 -12.08 -2.83 2.02
CA ASN A 62 -11.57 -1.92 0.99
C ASN A 62 -12.20 -0.55 1.09
N THR A 63 -11.43 0.51 0.83
CA THR A 63 -11.95 1.88 0.77
C THR A 63 -12.84 2.10 -0.46
N ILE A 64 -12.49 1.49 -1.59
CA ILE A 64 -13.26 1.58 -2.84
C ILE A 64 -14.20 0.37 -2.91
N ALA A 65 -15.51 0.63 -2.99
CA ALA A 65 -16.53 -0.39 -3.16
C ALA A 65 -16.53 -0.96 -4.60
N VAL A 66 -17.17 -2.13 -4.79
CA VAL A 66 -17.19 -2.83 -6.09
C VAL A 66 -17.93 -2.02 -7.15
N GLU A 67 -18.99 -1.34 -6.73
CA GLU A 67 -19.83 -0.46 -7.54
C GLU A 67 -19.11 0.81 -8.01
N ASP A 68 -18.09 1.26 -7.28
CA ASP A 68 -17.27 2.44 -7.60
C ASP A 68 -15.95 2.04 -8.29
N GLU A 69 -15.74 0.75 -8.52
CA GLU A 69 -14.53 0.21 -9.15
C GLU A 69 -14.59 0.48 -10.68
N PRO A 70 -13.63 1.21 -11.29
CA PRO A 70 -13.55 1.38 -12.76
C PRO A 70 -12.97 0.18 -13.53
N GLU A 71 -13.63 -0.32 -14.58
CA GLU A 71 -13.19 -1.49 -15.36
C GLU A 71 -11.66 -1.62 -15.58
N TYR A 72 -11.12 -2.83 -15.32
CA TYR A 72 -9.70 -3.08 -15.49
C TYR A 72 -9.28 -2.97 -16.97
N PRO A 73 -8.32 -2.10 -17.32
CA PRO A 73 -8.02 -1.80 -18.73
C PRO A 73 -7.14 -2.86 -19.43
N GLY A 74 -6.55 -3.77 -18.67
CA GLY A 74 -5.54 -4.72 -19.15
C GLY A 74 -6.05 -6.13 -19.43
N ASN A 75 -5.19 -6.95 -20.02
CA ASN A 75 -5.46 -8.38 -20.20
C ASN A 75 -4.90 -9.17 -18.99
N LEU A 76 -5.79 -9.48 -18.04
CA LEU A 76 -5.42 -10.16 -16.79
C LEU A 76 -4.72 -11.51 -17.00
N GLU A 77 -5.07 -12.27 -18.03
CA GLU A 77 -4.46 -13.57 -18.32
C GLU A 77 -3.02 -13.41 -18.81
N LEU A 78 -2.81 -12.50 -19.77
CA LEU A 78 -1.49 -12.22 -20.33
C LEU A 78 -0.57 -11.60 -19.27
N GLU A 79 -1.06 -10.61 -18.53
CA GLU A 79 -0.31 -9.97 -17.44
C GLU A 79 0.07 -10.98 -16.36
N ARG A 80 -0.82 -11.92 -16.00
CA ARG A 80 -0.49 -13.00 -15.08
C ARG A 80 0.67 -13.86 -15.61
N ARG A 81 0.68 -14.22 -16.90
CA ARG A 81 1.77 -15.01 -17.49
C ARG A 81 3.10 -14.26 -17.47
N ILE A 82 3.10 -12.98 -17.83
CA ILE A 82 4.29 -12.12 -17.79
C ILE A 82 4.80 -12.01 -16.34
N ARG A 83 3.92 -11.67 -15.40
CA ARG A 83 4.25 -11.57 -13.97
C ARG A 83 4.78 -12.87 -13.40
N SER A 84 4.26 -14.02 -13.82
CA SER A 84 4.80 -15.33 -13.42
C SER A 84 6.23 -15.54 -13.90
N ALA A 85 6.57 -15.11 -15.13
CA ALA A 85 7.95 -15.16 -15.63
C ALA A 85 8.87 -14.20 -14.85
N ILE A 86 8.40 -12.99 -14.52
CA ILE A 86 9.15 -12.03 -13.68
C ILE A 86 9.42 -12.65 -12.30
N ARG A 87 8.40 -13.22 -11.65
CA ARG A 87 8.53 -13.90 -10.34
C ARG A 87 9.53 -15.05 -10.42
N TRP A 88 9.46 -15.87 -11.46
CA TRP A 88 10.38 -16.98 -11.67
C TRP A 88 11.82 -16.50 -11.81
N ASN A 89 12.07 -15.55 -12.72
CA ASN A 89 13.40 -15.02 -12.97
C ASN A 89 13.99 -14.36 -11.71
N ALA A 90 13.18 -13.63 -10.93
CA ALA A 90 13.62 -13.04 -9.67
C ALA A 90 14.10 -14.11 -8.65
N ILE A 91 13.33 -15.20 -8.51
CA ILE A 91 13.73 -16.34 -7.66
C ILE A 91 15.01 -16.98 -8.21
N MET A 92 15.08 -17.22 -9.52
CA MET A 92 16.24 -17.86 -10.14
C MET A 92 17.52 -17.04 -9.93
N THR A 93 17.46 -15.71 -10.04
CA THR A 93 18.60 -14.81 -9.77
C THR A 93 19.15 -15.00 -8.36
N VAL A 94 18.27 -15.00 -7.35
CA VAL A 94 18.69 -15.19 -5.96
C VAL A 94 19.21 -16.61 -5.70
N LEU A 95 18.54 -17.63 -6.23
CA LEU A 95 18.98 -19.03 -6.07
C LEU A 95 20.31 -19.30 -6.77
N ARG A 96 20.54 -18.73 -7.96
CA ARG A 96 21.83 -18.85 -8.66
C ARG A 96 22.96 -18.16 -7.89
N ALA A 97 22.71 -17.00 -7.29
CA ALA A 97 23.66 -16.34 -6.41
C ALA A 97 23.95 -17.18 -5.15
N SER A 98 22.90 -17.73 -4.50
CA SER A 98 23.04 -18.60 -3.33
C SER A 98 23.83 -19.88 -3.61
N LYS A 99 23.67 -20.49 -4.79
CA LYS A 99 24.43 -21.67 -5.23
C LYS A 99 25.95 -21.46 -5.28
N LYS A 100 26.42 -20.20 -5.30
CA LYS A 100 27.86 -19.90 -5.31
C LYS A 100 28.51 -20.09 -3.94
N ASP A 101 27.73 -20.17 -2.86
CA ASP A 101 28.21 -20.35 -1.49
C ASP A 101 29.23 -19.27 -1.06
N LEU A 102 28.95 -18.01 -1.44
CA LEU A 102 29.81 -16.84 -1.18
C LEU A 102 29.14 -15.82 -0.24
N GLU A 103 28.12 -16.23 0.51
CA GLU A 103 27.36 -15.35 1.42
C GLU A 103 26.81 -14.07 0.75
N LEU A 104 26.48 -14.15 -0.54
CA LEU A 104 25.98 -13.01 -1.31
C LEU A 104 24.64 -12.49 -0.77
N GLY A 105 23.83 -13.37 -0.20
CA GLY A 105 22.46 -13.09 0.24
C GLY A 105 21.50 -12.75 -0.90
N GLY A 106 20.32 -12.24 -0.55
CA GLY A 106 19.27 -11.87 -1.51
C GLY A 106 17.88 -12.21 -0.99
N HIS A 107 16.90 -11.37 -1.31
CA HIS A 107 15.54 -11.50 -0.77
C HIS A 107 14.59 -12.02 -1.85
N MET A 108 13.71 -12.96 -1.48
CA MET A 108 12.68 -13.48 -2.39
C MET A 108 11.27 -13.13 -1.91
N ALA A 109 11.00 -13.31 -0.61
CA ALA A 109 9.66 -13.22 -0.05
C ALA A 109 9.02 -11.82 -0.24
N SER A 110 9.78 -10.75 -0.01
CA SER A 110 9.23 -9.41 -0.13
C SER A 110 8.74 -9.10 -1.55
N PHE A 111 9.52 -9.41 -2.60
CA PHE A 111 9.04 -9.22 -3.96
C PHE A 111 7.85 -10.11 -4.27
N GLN A 112 7.78 -11.33 -3.74
CA GLN A 112 6.59 -12.16 -3.95
C GLN A 112 5.32 -11.52 -3.36
N SER A 113 5.40 -10.84 -2.22
CA SER A 113 4.26 -10.14 -1.63
C SER A 113 3.80 -8.93 -2.45
N SER A 114 4.74 -8.20 -3.07
CA SER A 114 4.45 -6.92 -3.76
C SER A 114 4.49 -6.98 -5.30
N ALA A 115 4.86 -8.10 -5.92
CA ALA A 115 5.10 -8.17 -7.37
C ALA A 115 3.86 -7.82 -8.22
N THR A 116 2.65 -8.12 -7.74
CA THR A 116 1.43 -7.73 -8.47
C THR A 116 1.24 -6.21 -8.45
N ILE A 117 1.55 -5.56 -7.32
CA ILE A 117 1.47 -4.12 -7.16
C ILE A 117 2.34 -3.43 -8.22
N TYR A 118 3.61 -3.83 -8.27
CA TYR A 118 4.55 -3.29 -9.25
C TYR A 118 4.13 -3.60 -10.67
N ASP A 119 3.63 -4.81 -10.95
CA ASP A 119 3.20 -5.19 -12.29
C ASP A 119 2.06 -4.34 -12.82
N VAL A 120 1.03 -4.07 -11.99
CA VAL A 120 -0.06 -3.15 -12.36
C VAL A 120 0.51 -1.75 -12.61
N CYS A 121 1.38 -1.26 -11.72
CA CYS A 121 2.00 0.05 -11.91
C CYS A 121 2.81 0.14 -13.22
N PHE A 122 3.62 -0.86 -13.52
CA PHE A 122 4.41 -0.86 -14.76
C PHE A 122 3.55 -0.94 -16.02
N ASN A 123 2.44 -1.70 -15.99
CA ASN A 123 1.60 -1.86 -17.18
C ASN A 123 0.71 -0.64 -17.43
N HIS A 124 0.27 0.06 -16.38
CA HIS A 124 -0.83 1.05 -16.49
C HIS A 124 -0.56 2.42 -15.89
N PHE A 125 0.52 2.62 -15.11
CA PHE A 125 0.73 3.87 -14.37
C PHE A 125 2.08 4.52 -14.63
N PHE A 126 3.18 3.80 -14.41
CA PHE A 126 4.53 4.36 -14.44
C PHE A 126 4.85 4.99 -15.80
N ARG A 127 5.07 6.30 -15.76
CA ARG A 127 5.51 7.10 -16.89
C ARG A 127 7.03 7.11 -16.92
N ALA A 128 7.65 6.54 -17.95
CA ALA A 128 9.09 6.63 -18.14
C ALA A 128 9.53 8.07 -18.52
N ARG A 129 10.83 8.33 -18.39
CA ARG A 129 11.45 9.56 -18.92
C ARG A 129 11.10 9.74 -20.40
N ASN A 130 10.74 10.96 -20.76
CA ASN A 130 10.29 11.33 -22.09
C ASN A 130 10.88 12.71 -22.46
N GLU A 131 10.47 13.27 -23.60
CA GLU A 131 11.00 14.56 -24.07
C GLU A 131 10.56 15.75 -23.20
N GLN A 132 9.41 15.66 -22.53
CA GLN A 132 8.87 16.77 -21.74
C GLN A 132 9.45 16.78 -20.32
N ASP A 133 9.51 15.62 -19.68
CA ASP A 133 9.80 15.48 -18.25
C ASP A 133 10.60 14.22 -17.92
N GLY A 134 11.00 14.10 -16.66
CA GLY A 134 11.77 12.96 -16.15
C GLY A 134 10.96 11.66 -16.03
N GLY A 135 9.65 11.67 -16.32
CA GLY A 135 8.72 10.61 -15.95
C GLY A 135 8.37 10.63 -14.46
N ASP A 136 7.71 9.56 -14.01
CA ASP A 136 7.45 9.34 -12.60
C ASP A 136 8.75 9.01 -11.86
N LEU A 137 8.88 9.51 -10.63
CA LEU A 137 10.04 9.29 -9.78
C LEU A 137 9.71 8.19 -8.78
N VAL A 138 10.15 6.98 -9.08
CA VAL A 138 9.78 5.77 -8.33
C VAL A 138 10.89 5.38 -7.36
N TYR A 139 10.60 5.54 -6.07
CA TYR A 139 11.42 5.04 -4.96
C TYR A 139 11.05 3.57 -4.71
N PHE A 140 11.64 2.67 -5.50
CA PHE A 140 11.47 1.23 -5.34
C PHE A 140 11.96 0.77 -3.97
N GLN A 141 11.24 -0.15 -3.34
CA GLN A 141 11.71 -0.76 -2.09
C GLN A 141 13.03 -1.52 -2.35
N GLY A 142 14.06 -1.27 -1.55
CA GLY A 142 15.42 -1.72 -1.90
C GLY A 142 15.53 -3.23 -2.13
N HIS A 143 14.95 -4.01 -1.23
CA HIS A 143 15.06 -5.47 -1.23
C HIS A 143 14.19 -6.18 -2.28
N ILE A 144 13.39 -5.46 -3.08
CA ILE A 144 12.69 -6.04 -4.24
C ILE A 144 13.47 -5.91 -5.56
N SER A 145 14.73 -5.45 -5.49
CA SER A 145 15.63 -5.32 -6.64
C SER A 145 15.69 -6.54 -7.56
N PRO A 146 15.67 -7.82 -7.08
CA PRO A 146 15.67 -8.97 -8.00
C PRO A 146 14.44 -9.00 -8.92
N GLY A 147 13.29 -8.50 -8.44
CA GLY A 147 12.07 -8.38 -9.24
C GLY A 147 12.19 -7.34 -10.35
N ILE A 148 12.82 -6.20 -10.06
CA ILE A 148 13.06 -5.14 -11.04
C ILE A 148 14.06 -5.59 -12.10
N TYR A 149 15.13 -6.28 -11.69
CA TYR A 149 16.08 -6.90 -12.62
C TYR A 149 15.43 -7.96 -13.49
N ALA A 150 14.59 -8.82 -12.89
CA ALA A 150 13.87 -9.85 -13.63
C ALA A 150 12.94 -9.28 -14.71
N ARG A 151 12.25 -8.16 -14.42
CA ARG A 151 11.47 -7.43 -15.42
C ARG A 151 12.38 -6.83 -16.50
N ALA A 152 13.44 -6.12 -16.11
CA ALA A 152 14.37 -5.51 -17.04
C ALA A 152 15.05 -6.54 -17.97
N PHE A 153 15.31 -7.75 -17.48
CA PHE A 153 15.79 -8.89 -18.28
C PHE A 153 14.76 -9.32 -19.32
N LEU A 154 13.48 -9.46 -18.94
CA LEU A 154 12.41 -9.78 -19.91
C LEU A 154 12.16 -8.68 -20.93
N GLU A 155 12.40 -7.42 -20.56
CA GLU A 155 12.38 -6.26 -21.45
C GLU A 155 13.62 -6.17 -22.36
N GLY A 156 14.58 -7.10 -22.25
CA GLY A 156 15.82 -7.12 -23.03
C GLY A 156 16.82 -6.04 -22.64
N ARG A 157 16.67 -5.40 -21.48
CA ARG A 157 17.56 -4.34 -20.97
C ARG A 157 18.73 -4.86 -20.15
N LEU A 158 18.63 -6.10 -19.66
CA LEU A 158 19.71 -6.80 -18.96
C LEU A 158 19.98 -8.14 -19.63
N THR A 159 21.25 -8.54 -19.63
CA THR A 159 21.69 -9.83 -20.17
C THR A 159 21.62 -10.93 -19.13
N GLN A 160 21.61 -12.20 -19.57
CA GLN A 160 21.68 -13.32 -18.64
C GLN A 160 22.97 -13.29 -17.80
N GLU A 161 24.09 -12.88 -18.39
CA GLU A 161 25.37 -12.77 -17.68
C GLU A 161 25.29 -11.80 -16.49
N GLN A 162 24.65 -10.64 -16.70
CA GLN A 162 24.40 -9.68 -15.61
C GLN A 162 23.51 -10.28 -14.51
N MET A 163 22.44 -11.00 -14.90
CA MET A 163 21.55 -11.68 -13.95
C MET A 163 22.31 -12.75 -13.14
N ASP A 164 23.23 -13.47 -13.79
CA ASP A 164 24.07 -14.48 -13.15
C ASP A 164 25.14 -13.86 -12.24
N ASN A 165 25.51 -12.60 -12.46
CA ASN A 165 26.42 -11.81 -11.62
C ASN A 165 25.72 -10.90 -10.59
N PHE A 166 24.47 -11.19 -10.23
CA PHE A 166 23.78 -10.49 -9.16
C PHE A 166 24.61 -10.50 -7.86
N ARG A 167 24.81 -9.31 -7.27
CA ARG A 167 25.66 -9.02 -6.09
C ARG A 167 27.16 -9.28 -6.27
N GLN A 168 27.64 -9.41 -7.50
CA GLN A 168 29.06 -9.53 -7.81
C GLN A 168 29.47 -8.50 -8.87
N GLU A 169 29.78 -7.29 -8.42
CA GLU A 169 29.95 -6.11 -9.29
C GLU A 169 31.40 -5.62 -9.42
N VAL A 170 32.34 -6.10 -8.60
CA VAL A 170 33.73 -5.62 -8.54
C VAL A 170 34.45 -5.72 -9.90
N HIS A 171 34.19 -6.78 -10.66
CA HIS A 171 34.84 -7.06 -11.94
C HIS A 171 34.11 -6.43 -13.14
N GLY A 172 33.14 -5.56 -12.90
CA GLY A 172 32.20 -5.11 -13.92
C GLY A 172 31.18 -6.20 -14.28
N ASN A 173 30.16 -5.81 -15.07
CA ASN A 173 29.11 -6.71 -15.56
C ASN A 173 28.26 -7.44 -14.49
N GLY A 174 28.20 -6.92 -13.28
CA GLY A 174 27.31 -7.37 -12.21
C GLY A 174 26.12 -6.45 -11.99
N LEU A 175 25.22 -6.88 -11.11
CA LEU A 175 24.07 -6.09 -10.67
C LEU A 175 24.19 -5.80 -9.17
N SER A 176 24.03 -4.54 -8.78
CA SER A 176 24.07 -4.12 -7.39
C SER A 176 22.99 -4.81 -6.56
N SER A 177 23.26 -4.97 -5.26
CA SER A 177 22.32 -5.58 -4.31
C SER A 177 21.00 -4.81 -4.23
N TYR A 178 21.06 -3.48 -4.28
CA TYR A 178 19.94 -2.56 -4.07
C TYR A 178 20.07 -1.33 -5.00
N PRO A 179 19.10 -0.39 -4.99
CA PRO A 179 19.17 0.83 -5.78
C PRO A 179 20.35 1.72 -5.41
N HIS A 180 21.46 1.58 -6.14
CA HIS A 180 22.68 2.35 -5.93
C HIS A 180 23.08 3.06 -7.23
N PRO A 181 22.64 4.32 -7.44
CA PRO A 181 22.97 5.08 -8.64
C PRO A 181 24.48 5.25 -8.86
N LYS A 182 25.28 5.31 -7.78
CA LYS A 182 26.74 5.39 -7.90
C LYS A 182 27.36 4.13 -8.55
N LEU A 183 26.75 2.97 -8.34
CA LEU A 183 27.22 1.67 -8.83
C LEU A 183 26.59 1.32 -10.18
N MET A 184 25.33 1.70 -10.40
CA MET A 184 24.60 1.53 -11.67
C MET A 184 23.98 2.85 -12.14
N PRO A 185 24.80 3.80 -12.66
CA PRO A 185 24.38 5.18 -12.94
C PRO A 185 23.35 5.35 -14.05
N GLU A 186 23.19 4.34 -14.90
CA GLU A 186 22.23 4.35 -16.01
C GLU A 186 20.97 3.52 -15.73
N PHE A 187 20.85 2.94 -14.53
CA PHE A 187 19.74 2.09 -14.15
C PHE A 187 18.99 2.61 -12.92
N TRP A 188 19.69 2.80 -11.80
CA TRP A 188 19.07 3.21 -10.55
C TRP A 188 19.06 4.73 -10.38
N GLN A 189 18.00 5.27 -9.76
CA GLN A 189 17.82 6.71 -9.55
C GLN A 189 17.84 7.12 -8.08
N PHE A 190 17.15 6.39 -7.20
CA PHE A 190 16.96 6.77 -5.79
C PHE A 190 17.40 5.64 -4.84
N PRO A 191 18.33 5.88 -3.92
CA PRO A 191 18.73 4.89 -2.92
C PRO A 191 17.72 4.78 -1.77
N THR A 192 17.23 3.57 -1.51
CA THR A 192 16.09 3.33 -0.60
C THR A 192 16.31 2.22 0.42
N VAL A 193 17.42 1.47 0.35
CA VAL A 193 17.61 0.30 1.24
C VAL A 193 17.88 0.67 2.69
N SER A 194 18.42 1.87 2.93
CA SER A 194 18.41 2.45 4.27
C SER A 194 16.99 2.95 4.55
N MET A 195 16.23 2.12 5.28
CA MET A 195 14.83 2.35 5.58
C MET A 195 14.61 3.73 6.22
N GLY A 196 13.44 4.32 5.96
CA GLY A 196 13.09 5.66 6.47
C GLY A 196 13.55 6.82 5.57
N LEU A 197 14.69 6.68 4.88
CA LEU A 197 15.19 7.75 3.99
C LEU A 197 14.37 7.90 2.70
N GLY A 198 13.87 6.79 2.15
CA GLY A 198 12.99 6.77 0.98
C GLY A 198 11.74 7.63 1.15
N PRO A 199 10.91 7.39 2.20
CA PRO A 199 9.68 8.15 2.42
C PRO A 199 9.90 9.67 2.57
N ILE A 200 10.80 10.10 3.45
CA ILE A 200 11.08 11.54 3.62
C ILE A 200 11.69 12.15 2.36
N GLY A 201 12.58 11.43 1.67
CA GLY A 201 13.15 11.84 0.40
C GLY A 201 12.08 12.08 -0.67
N ALA A 202 11.11 11.16 -0.78
CA ALA A 202 10.00 11.27 -1.72
C ALA A 202 9.08 12.48 -1.43
N ILE A 203 8.80 12.78 -0.15
CA ILE A 203 8.04 13.98 0.26
C ILE A 203 8.71 15.25 -0.27
N TYR A 204 10.01 15.41 0.00
CA TYR A 204 10.74 16.60 -0.45
C TYR A 204 10.99 16.61 -1.95
N GLN A 205 11.10 15.45 -2.60
CA GLN A 205 11.19 15.34 -4.05
C GLN A 205 9.89 15.83 -4.73
N ALA A 206 8.72 15.44 -4.21
CA ALA A 206 7.43 15.90 -4.71
C ALA A 206 7.24 17.42 -4.51
N LYS A 207 7.63 17.94 -3.34
CA LYS A 207 7.69 19.38 -3.05
C LYS A 207 8.62 20.11 -4.04
N PHE A 208 9.77 19.52 -4.37
CA PHE A 208 10.72 20.12 -5.29
C PHE A 208 10.18 20.20 -6.73
N LEU A 209 9.41 19.21 -7.18
CA LEU A 209 8.70 19.29 -8.47
C LEU A 209 7.73 20.48 -8.48
N LYS A 210 6.85 20.59 -7.47
CA LYS A 210 5.93 21.73 -7.35
C LYS A 210 6.67 23.06 -7.32
N TYR A 211 7.82 23.11 -6.66
CA TYR A 211 8.69 24.28 -6.67
C TYR A 211 9.18 24.65 -8.08
N LEU A 212 9.64 23.67 -8.88
CA LEU A 212 10.09 23.92 -10.26
C LEU A 212 8.96 24.47 -11.14
N GLU A 213 7.76 23.90 -11.01
CA GLU A 213 6.55 24.35 -11.70
C GLU A 213 6.16 25.78 -11.29
N HIS A 214 6.03 26.05 -9.98
CA HIS A 214 5.67 27.39 -9.48
C HIS A 214 6.72 28.46 -9.79
N ARG A 215 7.99 28.06 -9.93
CA ARG A 215 9.09 28.96 -10.33
C ARG A 215 9.15 29.21 -11.84
N GLY A 216 8.34 28.51 -12.64
CA GLY A 216 8.39 28.57 -14.10
C GLY A 216 9.69 28.03 -14.69
N LEU A 217 10.40 27.15 -13.97
CA LEU A 217 11.67 26.57 -14.43
C LEU A 217 11.48 25.34 -15.31
N LYS A 218 10.47 24.52 -14.99
CA LYS A 218 10.11 23.33 -15.75
C LYS A 218 8.65 22.96 -15.45
N ASP A 219 7.88 22.61 -16.47
CA ASP A 219 6.57 22.00 -16.27
C ASP A 219 6.77 20.55 -15.79
N THR A 220 6.40 20.30 -14.54
CA THR A 220 6.47 18.99 -13.89
C THR A 220 5.09 18.45 -13.52
N SER A 221 4.01 19.07 -14.01
CA SER A 221 2.63 18.79 -13.61
C SER A 221 2.16 17.35 -13.86
N LYS A 222 2.81 16.66 -14.80
CA LYS A 222 2.51 15.27 -15.19
C LYS A 222 3.35 14.22 -14.45
N GLN A 223 4.30 14.64 -13.61
CA GLN A 223 5.18 13.72 -12.88
C GLN A 223 4.56 13.36 -11.52
N THR A 224 4.55 12.08 -11.19
CA THR A 224 4.17 11.58 -9.87
C THR A 224 5.39 11.01 -9.15
N VAL A 225 5.52 11.27 -7.86
CA VAL A 225 6.51 10.63 -6.98
C VAL A 225 5.84 9.45 -6.29
N TYR A 226 6.39 8.26 -6.48
CA TYR A 226 5.93 7.04 -5.83
C TYR A 226 6.94 6.58 -4.79
N ALA A 227 6.53 6.45 -3.53
CA ALA A 227 7.33 5.83 -2.48
C ALA A 227 6.78 4.45 -2.15
N PHE A 228 7.54 3.40 -2.47
CA PHE A 228 7.19 2.02 -2.11
C PHE A 228 7.86 1.61 -0.82
N LEU A 229 7.05 1.33 0.19
CA LEU A 229 7.47 1.19 1.59
C LEU A 229 7.00 -0.16 2.14
N GLY A 230 7.71 -0.66 3.14
CA GLY A 230 7.22 -1.77 3.98
C GLY A 230 6.48 -1.22 5.20
N ASP A 231 5.48 -1.94 5.69
CA ASP A 231 4.85 -1.62 6.99
C ASP A 231 5.86 -1.62 8.15
N GLY A 232 6.79 -2.58 8.19
CA GLY A 232 7.88 -2.58 9.18
C GLY A 232 8.86 -1.41 9.05
N GLU A 233 9.07 -0.88 7.83
CA GLU A 233 9.88 0.34 7.60
C GLU A 233 9.18 1.60 8.15
N MET A 234 7.86 1.55 8.34
CA MET A 234 7.13 2.69 8.88
C MET A 234 7.50 2.98 10.33
N ASP A 235 8.11 2.04 11.08
CA ASP A 235 8.60 2.27 12.45
C ASP A 235 9.74 3.30 12.51
N GLU A 236 10.49 3.49 11.42
CA GLU A 236 11.55 4.50 11.38
C GLU A 236 10.96 5.92 11.58
N PRO A 237 11.53 6.75 12.47
CA PRO A 237 11.03 8.10 12.73
C PRO A 237 10.90 8.95 11.45
N GLU A 238 11.82 8.79 10.51
CA GLU A 238 11.87 9.49 9.23
C GLU A 238 10.68 9.13 8.32
N SER A 239 10.16 7.90 8.43
CA SER A 239 9.06 7.41 7.59
C SER A 239 7.76 8.18 7.81
N LYS A 240 7.48 8.54 9.08
CA LYS A 240 6.23 9.21 9.48
C LYS A 240 6.44 10.66 9.93
N GLY A 241 7.66 11.03 10.33
CA GLY A 241 7.96 12.32 10.98
C GLY A 241 7.69 13.56 10.14
N ALA A 242 7.66 13.43 8.81
CA ALA A 242 7.45 14.54 7.88
C ALA A 242 6.14 14.49 7.09
N ILE A 243 5.24 13.54 7.35
CA ILE A 243 4.03 13.34 6.50
C ILE A 243 3.10 14.57 6.50
N THR A 244 3.08 15.38 7.56
CA THR A 244 2.28 16.61 7.61
C THR A 244 2.76 17.68 6.62
N ILE A 245 4.01 17.61 6.15
CA ILE A 245 4.53 18.52 5.11
C ILE A 245 3.79 18.31 3.80
N ALA A 246 3.44 17.06 3.45
CA ALA A 246 2.72 16.78 2.22
C ALA A 246 1.35 17.48 2.18
N THR A 247 0.66 17.52 3.31
CA THR A 247 -0.62 18.24 3.46
C THR A 247 -0.43 19.76 3.43
N ARG A 248 0.55 20.29 4.18
CA ARG A 248 0.85 21.74 4.20
C ARG A 248 1.16 22.29 2.80
N GLU A 249 1.88 21.52 2.01
CA GLU A 249 2.33 21.89 0.67
C GLU A 249 1.41 21.38 -0.44
N LYS A 250 0.30 20.70 -0.09
CA LYS A 250 -0.70 20.13 -1.01
C LYS A 250 -0.06 19.27 -2.11
N LEU A 251 0.76 18.30 -1.73
CA LEU A 251 1.57 17.47 -2.65
C LEU A 251 0.75 16.40 -3.38
N ASP A 252 -0.26 16.81 -4.15
CA ASP A 252 -1.09 15.94 -4.98
C ASP A 252 -0.35 15.21 -6.12
N ASN A 253 0.97 15.35 -6.18
CA ASN A 253 1.90 14.60 -7.01
C ASN A 253 2.69 13.54 -6.20
N LEU A 254 2.27 13.20 -4.99
CA LEU A 254 2.91 12.21 -4.11
C LEU A 254 1.97 11.06 -3.74
N VAL A 255 2.46 9.82 -3.93
CA VAL A 255 1.79 8.58 -3.56
C VAL A 255 2.73 7.71 -2.72
N PHE A 256 2.28 7.36 -1.52
CA PHE A 256 2.89 6.33 -0.69
C PHE A 256 2.17 4.99 -0.93
N VAL A 257 2.92 3.94 -1.22
CA VAL A 257 2.42 2.58 -1.37
C VAL A 257 3.09 1.74 -0.30
N ILE A 258 2.34 1.45 0.77
CA ILE A 258 2.82 0.69 1.92
C ILE A 258 2.34 -0.75 1.79
N ASN A 259 3.28 -1.67 1.58
CA ASN A 259 3.01 -3.10 1.52
C ASN A 259 2.84 -3.64 2.94
N CYS A 260 1.59 -3.89 3.34
CA CYS A 260 1.22 -4.36 4.67
C CYS A 260 1.10 -5.90 4.70
N ASN A 261 2.24 -6.58 4.60
CA ASN A 261 2.29 -8.03 4.80
C ASN A 261 2.20 -8.44 6.28
N LEU A 262 2.06 -7.45 7.17
CA LEU A 262 1.94 -7.52 8.63
C LEU A 262 3.21 -8.03 9.32
N GLN A 263 4.33 -8.10 8.60
CA GLN A 263 5.57 -8.70 9.03
C GLN A 263 6.79 -7.80 8.78
N ARG A 264 7.72 -7.86 9.72
CA ARG A 264 9.12 -7.45 9.54
C ARG A 264 10.01 -8.70 9.54
N LEU A 265 11.32 -8.50 9.47
CA LEU A 265 12.28 -9.60 9.32
C LEU A 265 12.14 -10.68 10.42
N ASP A 266 11.94 -10.26 11.67
CA ASP A 266 11.93 -11.15 12.85
C ASP A 266 10.53 -11.40 13.44
N GLY A 267 9.45 -11.17 12.67
CA GLY A 267 8.08 -11.44 13.10
C GLY A 267 7.08 -10.34 12.75
N PRO A 268 5.85 -10.36 13.30
CA PRO A 268 4.85 -9.34 13.01
C PRO A 268 5.27 -7.94 13.49
N VAL A 269 4.79 -6.90 12.79
CA VAL A 269 5.05 -5.49 13.19
C VAL A 269 4.34 -5.20 14.52
N THR A 270 3.02 -5.37 14.57
CA THR A 270 2.18 -5.18 15.77
C THR A 270 1.21 -6.34 15.96
N GLY A 271 1.71 -7.52 16.36
CA GLY A 271 0.89 -8.75 16.44
C GLY A 271 -0.37 -8.67 17.31
N ASN A 272 -0.34 -7.90 18.41
CA ASN A 272 -1.49 -7.67 19.30
C ASN A 272 -2.39 -6.50 18.84
N GLY A 273 -2.08 -5.90 17.70
CA GLY A 273 -2.75 -4.74 17.14
C GLY A 273 -3.10 -4.95 15.67
N LYS A 274 -3.25 -3.83 14.96
CA LYS A 274 -3.58 -3.79 13.53
C LYS A 274 -2.78 -2.67 12.87
N ILE A 275 -1.64 -2.98 12.25
CA ILE A 275 -0.73 -1.97 11.67
C ILE A 275 -1.43 -1.12 10.61
N VAL A 276 -2.34 -1.70 9.82
CA VAL A 276 -3.10 -0.96 8.82
C VAL A 276 -4.00 0.10 9.46
N ASN A 277 -4.60 -0.18 10.63
CA ASN A 277 -5.43 0.80 11.33
C ASN A 277 -4.57 1.90 11.97
N GLU A 278 -3.39 1.56 12.48
CA GLU A 278 -2.45 2.55 13.00
C GLU A 278 -2.00 3.51 11.89
N LEU A 279 -1.63 2.96 10.72
CA LEU A 279 -1.25 3.74 9.56
C LEU A 279 -2.41 4.59 9.03
N GLU A 280 -3.62 4.05 8.93
CA GLU A 280 -4.81 4.83 8.57
C GLU A 280 -5.02 5.99 9.53
N GLY A 281 -5.00 5.75 10.84
CA GLY A 281 -5.23 6.77 11.86
C GLY A 281 -4.22 7.92 11.78
N ILE A 282 -2.91 7.61 11.66
CA ILE A 282 -1.88 8.65 11.60
C ILE A 282 -1.88 9.41 10.28
N PHE A 283 -2.05 8.73 9.14
CA PHE A 283 -2.06 9.39 7.83
C PHE A 283 -3.32 10.22 7.63
N ALA A 284 -4.51 9.69 7.97
CA ALA A 284 -5.76 10.45 7.93
C ALA A 284 -5.70 11.65 8.89
N GLY A 285 -5.20 11.45 10.11
CA GLY A 285 -4.96 12.54 11.08
C GLY A 285 -3.97 13.60 10.59
N ALA A 286 -3.01 13.22 9.74
CA ALA A 286 -2.09 14.13 9.08
C ALA A 286 -2.68 14.82 7.84
N GLY A 287 -3.92 14.52 7.45
CA GLY A 287 -4.63 15.12 6.30
C GLY A 287 -4.37 14.43 4.96
N TRP A 288 -3.88 13.18 4.97
CA TRP A 288 -3.73 12.38 3.75
C TRP A 288 -5.05 11.71 3.36
N ASN A 289 -5.21 11.47 2.06
CA ASN A 289 -6.26 10.61 1.53
C ASN A 289 -5.79 9.13 1.57
N VAL A 290 -6.46 8.34 2.39
CA VAL A 290 -6.10 6.95 2.67
C VAL A 290 -6.97 5.99 1.86
N ILE A 291 -6.34 5.07 1.13
CA ILE A 291 -6.99 4.03 0.32
C ILE A 291 -6.49 2.66 0.76
N LYS A 292 -7.36 1.91 1.45
CA LYS A 292 -7.09 0.54 1.89
C LYS A 292 -7.50 -0.45 0.81
N VAL A 293 -6.60 -1.37 0.46
CA VAL A 293 -6.92 -2.53 -0.37
C VAL A 293 -6.61 -3.81 0.40
N MET A 294 -7.66 -4.29 1.06
CA MET A 294 -7.65 -5.36 2.04
C MET A 294 -8.01 -6.71 1.43
N TRP A 295 -9.07 -6.75 0.63
CA TRP A 295 -9.69 -8.02 0.21
C TRP A 295 -9.86 -8.08 -1.31
N GLY A 296 -9.39 -9.17 -1.91
CA GLY A 296 -9.61 -9.45 -3.34
C GLY A 296 -11.06 -9.81 -3.66
N GLY A 297 -11.42 -9.81 -4.95
CA GLY A 297 -12.82 -9.91 -5.39
C GLY A 297 -13.62 -11.15 -4.98
N ARG A 298 -12.96 -12.20 -4.44
CA ARG A 298 -13.64 -13.36 -3.86
C ARG A 298 -14.44 -13.04 -2.59
N TRP A 299 -14.10 -11.94 -1.92
CA TRP A 299 -14.79 -11.50 -0.70
C TRP A 299 -16.03 -10.65 -0.99
N ASP A 300 -16.20 -10.16 -2.21
CA ASP A 300 -17.25 -9.20 -2.56
C ASP A 300 -18.64 -9.78 -2.38
N GLU A 301 -18.83 -11.03 -2.83
CA GLU A 301 -20.10 -11.72 -2.67
C GLU A 301 -20.41 -12.04 -1.20
N LEU A 302 -19.38 -12.36 -0.40
CA LEU A 302 -19.55 -12.64 1.03
C LEU A 302 -19.91 -11.37 1.81
N LEU A 303 -19.22 -10.27 1.54
CA LEU A 303 -19.49 -8.96 2.14
C LEU A 303 -20.89 -8.44 1.76
N ARG A 304 -21.30 -8.62 0.49
CA ARG A 304 -22.63 -8.20 0.03
C ARG A 304 -23.77 -9.04 0.62
N LYS A 305 -23.56 -10.35 0.81
CA LYS A 305 -24.58 -11.26 1.38
C LYS A 305 -24.74 -11.11 2.88
N ASP A 306 -23.74 -10.59 3.58
CA ASP A 306 -23.79 -10.45 5.04
C ASP A 306 -24.65 -9.25 5.47
N THR A 307 -25.96 -9.45 5.52
CA THR A 307 -26.90 -8.45 6.06
C THR A 307 -26.79 -8.29 7.58
N SER A 308 -26.06 -9.16 8.28
CA SER A 308 -25.89 -9.10 9.74
C SER A 308 -24.76 -8.19 10.19
N GLY A 309 -23.84 -7.84 9.29
CA GLY A 309 -22.62 -7.09 9.57
C GLY A 309 -21.57 -7.84 10.41
N LYS A 310 -21.82 -9.12 10.73
CA LYS A 310 -20.92 -9.93 11.56
C LYS A 310 -19.58 -10.23 10.89
N LEU A 311 -19.53 -10.31 9.56
CA LEU A 311 -18.29 -10.49 8.83
C LEU A 311 -17.39 -9.27 8.97
N ILE A 312 -17.95 -8.06 8.84
CA ILE A 312 -17.22 -6.82 9.05
C ILE A 312 -16.78 -6.71 10.52
N GLN A 313 -17.66 -7.04 11.47
CA GLN A 313 -17.28 -7.08 12.89
C GLN A 313 -16.10 -8.03 13.14
N LEU A 314 -16.14 -9.25 12.59
CA LEU A 314 -15.07 -10.23 12.71
C LEU A 314 -13.75 -9.72 12.10
N MET A 315 -13.80 -9.11 10.92
CA MET A 315 -12.62 -8.51 10.28
C MET A 315 -12.04 -7.37 11.12
N ASN A 316 -12.89 -6.57 11.77
CA ASN A 316 -12.47 -5.48 12.63
C ASN A 316 -11.80 -5.98 13.91
N GLU A 317 -12.35 -7.00 14.58
CA GLU A 317 -11.86 -7.49 15.87
C GLU A 317 -10.65 -8.44 15.77
N THR A 318 -10.44 -9.10 14.62
CA THR A 318 -9.28 -9.98 14.39
C THR A 318 -7.98 -9.17 14.31
N VAL A 319 -6.99 -9.49 15.16
CA VAL A 319 -5.69 -8.79 15.19
C VAL A 319 -4.69 -9.38 14.19
N ASP A 320 -3.60 -8.66 13.92
CA ASP A 320 -2.60 -9.07 12.92
C ASP A 320 -1.97 -10.44 13.25
N GLY A 321 -1.74 -10.73 14.53
CA GLY A 321 -1.23 -12.04 14.98
C GLY A 321 -2.16 -13.20 14.62
N ASP A 322 -3.47 -13.00 14.71
CA ASP A 322 -4.47 -14.02 14.34
C ASP A 322 -4.54 -14.19 12.83
N TYR A 323 -4.44 -13.11 12.05
CA TYR A 323 -4.33 -13.18 10.60
C TYR A 323 -3.07 -13.94 10.14
N GLN A 324 -1.94 -13.70 10.79
CA GLN A 324 -0.69 -14.40 10.50
C GLN A 324 -0.74 -15.89 10.92
N THR A 325 -1.45 -16.21 12.00
CA THR A 325 -1.64 -17.60 12.44
C THR A 325 -2.58 -18.38 11.50
N SER A 326 -3.69 -17.76 11.08
CA SER A 326 -4.69 -18.39 10.21
C SER A 326 -4.24 -18.51 8.75
N ASN A 327 -3.42 -17.57 8.28
CA ASN A 327 -2.86 -17.62 6.94
C ASN A 327 -1.51 -16.87 6.89
N PRO A 328 -0.37 -17.59 7.01
CA PRO A 328 0.97 -16.99 7.04
C PRO A 328 1.42 -16.36 5.70
N LYS A 329 0.50 -16.21 4.72
CA LYS A 329 0.74 -15.66 3.38
C LYS A 329 -0.20 -14.50 3.01
N THR A 330 -0.95 -13.93 3.96
CA THR A 330 -1.85 -12.80 3.68
C THR A 330 -1.05 -11.50 3.59
N ALA A 331 -1.00 -10.88 2.42
CA ALA A 331 -0.50 -9.53 2.25
C ALA A 331 -1.68 -8.56 2.05
N LEU A 332 -1.89 -7.66 2.99
CA LEU A 332 -2.81 -6.54 2.84
C LEU A 332 -2.01 -5.40 2.21
N THR A 333 -2.60 -4.55 1.38
CA THR A 333 -1.85 -3.41 0.84
C THR A 333 -2.57 -2.10 1.09
N TYR A 334 -1.78 -1.13 1.48
CA TYR A 334 -2.22 0.18 1.88
C TYR A 334 -1.64 1.21 0.92
N VAL A 335 -2.50 2.04 0.33
CA VAL A 335 -2.06 3.16 -0.51
C VAL A 335 -2.51 4.44 0.16
N SER A 336 -1.57 5.33 0.44
CA SER A 336 -1.88 6.67 0.95
C SER A 336 -1.45 7.70 -0.08
N THR A 337 -2.35 8.59 -0.41
CA THR A 337 -2.14 9.68 -1.35
C THR A 337 -2.27 10.99 -0.59
N SER A 338 -1.43 11.98 -0.84
CA SER A 338 -1.47 13.20 -0.03
C SER A 338 -2.62 14.16 -0.41
N SER A 339 -3.42 13.82 -1.44
CA SER A 339 -4.55 14.61 -1.91
C SER A 339 -5.60 13.76 -2.62
N VAL A 340 -6.86 14.19 -2.51
CA VAL A 340 -8.06 13.62 -3.16
C VAL A 340 -8.00 13.73 -4.69
N ASN A 341 -7.19 14.65 -5.23
CA ASN A 341 -7.05 14.93 -6.67
C ASN A 341 -5.92 14.16 -7.37
N THR A 342 -5.19 13.30 -6.66
CA THR A 342 -4.28 12.34 -7.31
C THR A 342 -5.09 11.42 -8.24
N ARG A 343 -4.49 10.92 -9.33
CA ARG A 343 -5.09 9.85 -10.13
C ARG A 343 -5.46 8.72 -9.17
N LYS A 344 -6.74 8.60 -8.83
CA LYS A 344 -7.20 7.67 -7.79
C LYS A 344 -6.75 6.27 -8.21
N PRO A 345 -5.92 5.59 -7.39
CA PRO A 345 -5.58 4.21 -7.67
C PRO A 345 -6.85 3.37 -7.56
N PRO A 346 -7.30 2.73 -8.65
CA PRO A 346 -8.45 1.85 -8.58
C PRO A 346 -8.10 0.57 -7.80
N ARG A 347 -9.09 -0.14 -7.25
CA ARG A 347 -8.88 -1.27 -6.34
C ARG A 347 -8.08 -2.45 -6.96
N TRP A 348 -8.12 -2.64 -8.28
CA TRP A 348 -7.19 -3.56 -8.98
C TRP A 348 -5.73 -3.15 -9.01
N TRP A 349 -5.33 -2.00 -8.45
CA TRP A 349 -3.91 -1.74 -8.14
C TRP A 349 -3.27 -2.92 -7.39
N LEU A 350 -4.08 -3.70 -6.64
CA LEU A 350 -3.58 -4.63 -5.63
C LEU A 350 -4.29 -5.99 -5.62
N THR A 351 -5.37 -6.17 -6.39
CA THR A 351 -6.13 -7.44 -6.46
C THR A 351 -5.71 -8.30 -7.66
N GLY A 352 -4.45 -8.74 -7.68
CA GLY A 352 -4.14 -9.97 -8.41
C GLY A 352 -4.83 -11.14 -7.71
N PRO A 353 -5.30 -12.18 -8.43
CA PRO A 353 -5.74 -13.39 -7.75
C PRO A 353 -4.57 -13.90 -6.92
N MET A 354 -4.66 -13.81 -5.59
CA MET A 354 -3.81 -14.57 -4.68
C MET A 354 -4.14 -16.04 -4.91
N SER A 355 -3.50 -16.60 -5.93
CA SER A 355 -3.54 -18.03 -6.20
C SER A 355 -2.67 -18.70 -5.16
N ARG A 356 -3.31 -19.55 -4.35
CA ARG A 356 -2.71 -20.61 -3.56
C ARG A 356 -1.42 -21.13 -4.20
N PHE A 357 -0.31 -21.03 -3.49
CA PHE A 357 0.74 -22.04 -3.62
C PHE A 357 0.31 -23.21 -2.74
N GLY A 358 -0.30 -24.21 -3.36
CA GLY A 358 -0.63 -25.49 -2.78
C GLY A 358 -0.37 -26.59 -3.80
N HIS A 359 0.79 -27.22 -3.67
CA HIS A 359 0.93 -28.67 -3.67
C HIS A 359 1.72 -29.05 -2.43
#